data_AF-A0A1M5R001-F1
#
_entry.id   AF-A0A1M5R001-F1
#
_cell.length_a   1.000
_cell.length_b   1.000
_cell.length_c   1.000
_cell.angle_alpha   90.00
_cell.angle_beta   90.00
_cell.angle_gamma   90.00
#
_symmetry.space_group_name_H-M   'P 1'
#
loop_
_entity.id
_entity.type
_entity.pdbx_description
1 polymer ?
#
loop_
_entity_poly.entity_id
_entity_poly.type
_entity_poly.pdbx_seq_one_letter_code
_entity_poly.pdbx_strand_id
1 'polypeptide(L)'
;MKRYSTIFLIAIILLSCQGEDGQPGLNSLIGVAEEGPGAHCENGGFKLQSGLDKDRNGALNPDEVETTNFVCNGKTGSAGSNGTNGASSIFDMIPEPVSDACPNGGLKVITGLDLNGDGQLTGNEVATTQYLCNGTNGKNGNGMPDLVTRLEIPFGWGTTSSVTPVITGNLYKFNKADYATDSIVFASEPYNYGGGNLAEVELYNITDNVAVEGSLLSSGNAWQNRKFQVSDNVYKNLPSKEITLGVRFRSTVEGQLATSGYYGSYLLIYKK
;
A
#
# COMPACT_ATOMS: atom_id res chain seq x y z
N MET A 1 56.08 99.36 -96.45
CA MET A 1 54.69 99.85 -96.35
C MET A 1 53.79 98.66 -96.06
N LYS A 2 52.81 98.85 -95.16
CA LYS A 2 51.79 97.92 -94.60
C LYS A 2 52.26 96.85 -93.58
N ARG A 3 51.86 97.08 -92.32
CA ARG A 3 51.84 96.17 -91.15
C ARG A 3 50.53 95.35 -91.14
N TYR A 4 50.44 94.37 -90.23
CA TYR A 4 49.30 93.65 -89.61
C TYR A 4 49.51 92.11 -89.70
N SER A 5 49.84 91.45 -88.58
CA SER A 5 48.91 90.85 -87.60
C SER A 5 48.44 89.47 -88.10
N THR A 6 48.60 88.33 -87.42
CA THR A 6 47.91 88.00 -86.17
C THR A 6 48.44 86.65 -85.62
N ILE A 7 48.95 86.67 -84.37
CA ILE A 7 48.86 85.68 -83.28
C ILE A 7 49.09 84.18 -83.61
N PHE A 8 50.26 83.65 -83.23
CA PHE A 8 50.50 82.22 -83.02
C PHE A 8 50.18 81.89 -81.56
N LEU A 9 49.08 81.18 -81.32
CA LEU A 9 48.63 80.74 -80.00
C LEU A 9 49.44 79.48 -79.60
N ILE A 10 50.48 79.63 -78.78
CA ILE A 10 51.18 78.50 -78.17
C ILE A 10 50.35 78.03 -76.97
N ALA A 11 49.61 76.95 -77.16
CA ALA A 11 48.90 76.26 -76.07
C ALA A 11 49.93 75.48 -75.23
N ILE A 12 50.27 76.01 -74.05
CA ILE A 12 51.03 75.30 -73.02
C ILE A 12 50.08 74.29 -72.37
N ILE A 13 50.26 73.01 -72.71
CA ILE A 13 49.55 71.88 -72.08
C ILE A 13 50.20 71.65 -70.72
N LEU A 14 49.55 72.11 -69.66
CA LEU A 14 49.87 71.75 -68.27
C LEU A 14 49.48 70.28 -68.06
N LEU A 15 50.44 69.35 -68.17
CA LEU A 15 50.28 68.00 -67.64
C LEU A 15 50.38 68.06 -66.11
N SER A 16 49.24 68.25 -65.46
CA SER A 16 49.11 67.92 -64.04
C SER A 16 49.10 66.39 -63.90
N CYS A 17 50.11 65.84 -63.23
CA CYS A 17 50.14 64.44 -62.83
C CYS A 17 49.06 64.22 -61.76
N GLN A 18 47.90 63.68 -62.14
CA GLN A 18 46.97 63.11 -61.18
C GLN A 18 47.58 61.79 -60.73
N GLY A 19 47.94 61.70 -59.44
CA GLY A 19 48.31 60.40 -58.85
C GLY A 19 47.08 59.51 -58.88
N GLU A 20 47.18 58.35 -59.52
CA GLU A 20 46.10 57.36 -59.48
C GLU A 20 45.92 56.87 -58.04
N ASP A 21 44.67 56.68 -57.62
CA ASP A 21 44.38 56.04 -56.35
C ASP A 21 45.06 54.66 -56.31
N GLY A 22 45.68 54.35 -55.17
CA GLY A 22 46.27 53.03 -54.97
C GLY A 22 45.21 51.94 -55.13
N GLN A 23 45.58 50.85 -55.80
CA GLN A 23 44.68 49.70 -55.97
C GLN A 23 44.14 49.24 -54.60
N PRO A 24 42.85 48.88 -54.50
CA PRO A 24 42.30 48.33 -53.26
C PRO A 24 43.13 47.14 -52.77
N GLY A 25 43.32 47.04 -51.45
CA GLY A 25 44.01 45.91 -50.82
C GLY A 25 43.29 44.58 -51.08
N LEU A 26 44.01 43.47 -50.90
CA LEU A 26 43.43 42.12 -51.00
C LEU A 26 42.55 41.81 -49.79
N ASN A 27 41.53 40.97 -49.97
CA ASN A 27 40.68 40.51 -48.87
C ASN A 27 41.38 39.41 -48.06
N SER A 28 41.19 39.38 -46.74
CA SER A 28 41.57 38.24 -45.91
C SER A 28 40.38 37.30 -45.72
N LEU A 29 40.58 36.03 -46.04
CA LEU A 29 39.56 34.99 -45.93
C LEU A 29 39.96 33.95 -44.88
N ILE A 30 38.95 33.38 -44.22
CA ILE A 30 39.10 32.28 -43.26
C ILE A 30 38.26 31.10 -43.74
N GLY A 31 38.90 29.95 -43.91
CA GLY A 31 38.26 28.65 -44.14
C GLY A 31 38.19 27.84 -42.85
N VAL A 32 37.04 27.20 -42.62
CA VAL A 32 36.82 26.27 -41.52
C VAL A 32 36.44 24.92 -42.10
N ALA A 33 37.15 23.86 -41.73
CA ALA A 33 36.82 22.49 -42.08
C ALA A 33 36.81 21.63 -40.82
N GLU A 34 35.99 20.57 -40.80
CA GLU A 34 36.07 19.55 -39.75
C GLU A 34 37.41 18.82 -39.83
N GLU A 35 38.07 18.65 -38.68
CA GLU A 35 39.27 17.83 -38.53
C GLU A 35 38.86 16.53 -37.83
N GLY A 36 39.04 15.41 -38.51
CA GLY A 36 38.80 14.10 -37.91
C GLY A 36 39.79 13.78 -36.78
N PRO A 37 39.47 12.80 -35.91
CA PRO A 37 40.42 12.28 -34.93
C PRO A 37 41.74 11.85 -35.59
N GLY A 38 42.87 12.39 -35.12
CA GLY A 38 44.16 12.13 -35.77
C GLY A 38 45.33 12.90 -35.17
N ALA A 39 46.39 13.04 -35.99
CA ALA A 39 47.67 13.61 -35.57
C ALA A 39 47.59 15.06 -35.09
N HIS A 40 46.59 15.82 -35.55
CA HIS A 40 46.39 17.22 -35.16
C HIS A 40 45.42 17.38 -33.99
N CYS A 41 44.35 16.60 -33.94
CA CYS A 41 43.38 16.58 -32.85
C CYS A 41 42.98 15.14 -32.51
N GLU A 42 43.39 14.65 -31.33
CA GLU A 42 43.12 13.27 -30.89
C GLU A 42 41.62 12.92 -30.88
N ASN A 43 40.75 13.87 -30.50
CA ASN A 43 39.29 13.68 -30.43
C ASN A 43 38.54 14.40 -31.58
N GLY A 44 39.25 14.72 -32.66
CA GLY A 44 38.74 15.57 -33.74
C GLY A 44 38.52 17.02 -33.29
N GLY A 45 37.98 17.84 -34.18
CA GLY A 45 37.75 19.26 -33.95
C GLY A 45 37.59 20.02 -35.26
N PHE A 46 38.23 21.19 -35.34
CA PHE A 46 38.18 22.03 -36.54
C PHE A 46 39.58 22.46 -36.98
N LYS A 47 39.78 22.46 -38.29
CA LYS A 47 40.93 23.06 -38.97
C LYS A 47 40.55 24.45 -39.45
N LEU A 48 41.31 25.45 -39.02
CA LEU A 48 41.16 26.85 -39.38
C LEU A 48 42.29 27.26 -40.31
N GLN A 49 41.97 27.78 -41.49
CA GLN A 49 42.94 28.26 -42.46
C GLN A 49 42.66 29.72 -42.76
N SER A 50 43.70 30.54 -42.85
CA SER A 50 43.56 31.96 -43.20
C SER A 50 44.61 32.40 -44.22
N GLY A 51 44.22 33.33 -45.09
CA GLY A 51 45.11 33.86 -46.12
C GLY A 51 44.49 35.06 -46.85
N LEU A 52 45.27 35.64 -47.76
CA LEU A 52 44.79 36.70 -48.66
C LEU A 52 44.26 36.09 -49.95
N ASP A 53 43.08 36.54 -50.38
CA ASP A 53 42.48 36.24 -51.67
C ASP A 53 43.25 36.98 -52.77
N LYS A 54 44.28 36.33 -53.32
CA LYS A 54 45.27 36.91 -54.24
C LYS A 54 44.70 36.99 -55.64
N ASP A 55 43.84 36.05 -56.02
CA ASP A 55 43.18 36.04 -57.33
C ASP A 55 41.84 36.81 -57.36
N ARG A 56 41.37 37.27 -56.19
CA ARG A 56 40.14 38.06 -55.98
C ARG A 56 38.87 37.31 -56.37
N ASN A 57 38.86 35.98 -56.22
CA ASN A 57 37.72 35.14 -56.60
C ASN A 57 36.70 34.94 -55.46
N GLY A 58 36.98 35.42 -54.24
CA GLY A 58 36.11 35.33 -53.07
C GLY A 58 36.17 34.00 -52.31
N ALA A 59 37.08 33.10 -52.66
CA ALA A 59 37.30 31.82 -52.00
C ALA A 59 38.78 31.69 -51.57
N LEU A 60 39.03 31.00 -50.46
CA LEU A 60 40.40 30.74 -50.00
C LEU A 60 40.93 29.48 -50.70
N ASN A 61 41.71 29.65 -51.76
CA ASN A 61 42.33 28.53 -52.46
C ASN A 61 43.52 27.96 -51.67
N PRO A 62 43.92 26.69 -51.90
CA PRO A 62 45.05 26.08 -51.20
C PRO A 62 46.37 26.86 -51.29
N ASP A 63 46.65 27.49 -52.44
CA ASP A 63 47.86 28.29 -52.67
C ASP A 63 47.82 29.68 -51.99
N GLU A 64 46.65 30.07 -51.48
CA GLU A 64 46.43 31.34 -50.80
C GLU A 64 46.49 31.21 -49.28
N VAL A 65 46.47 29.98 -48.75
CA VAL A 65 46.56 29.73 -47.31
C VAL A 65 47.93 30.12 -46.78
N GLU A 66 47.94 31.05 -45.82
CA GLU A 66 49.17 31.53 -45.17
C GLU A 66 49.34 30.95 -43.76
N THR A 67 48.24 30.69 -43.05
CA THR A 67 48.26 30.13 -41.70
C THR A 67 47.24 29.01 -41.57
N THR A 68 47.62 27.94 -40.85
CA THR A 68 46.72 26.85 -40.49
C THR A 68 46.84 26.59 -38.99
N ASN A 69 45.70 26.58 -38.30
CA ASN A 69 45.57 26.27 -36.87
C ASN A 69 44.51 25.19 -36.65
N PHE A 70 44.56 24.54 -35.50
CA PHE A 70 43.62 23.47 -35.14
C PHE A 70 42.96 23.78 -33.79
N VAL A 71 41.65 23.57 -33.70
CA VAL A 71 40.85 23.71 -32.49
C VAL A 71 40.30 22.33 -32.14
N CYS A 72 40.87 21.69 -31.13
CA CYS A 72 40.56 20.31 -30.79
C CYS A 72 39.44 20.17 -29.75
N ASN A 73 38.61 19.15 -29.92
CA ASN A 73 37.62 18.76 -28.94
C ASN A 73 38.28 18.24 -27.66
N GLY A 74 37.66 18.56 -26.53
CA GLY A 74 38.05 18.00 -25.23
C GLY A 74 37.78 16.49 -25.17
N LYS A 75 38.53 15.79 -24.33
CA LYS A 75 38.28 14.37 -24.06
C LYS A 75 36.93 14.19 -23.36
N THR A 76 36.19 13.14 -23.72
CA THR A 76 34.98 12.75 -23.00
C THR A 76 35.32 12.50 -21.52
N GLY A 77 34.57 13.12 -20.62
CA GLY A 77 34.72 12.90 -19.18
C GLY A 77 34.44 11.44 -18.80
N SER A 78 35.07 10.97 -17.73
CA SER A 78 34.76 9.65 -17.17
C SER A 78 33.31 9.62 -16.67
N ALA A 79 32.65 8.47 -16.82
CA ALA A 79 31.35 8.25 -16.19
C ALA A 79 31.47 8.45 -14.67
N GLY A 80 30.47 9.07 -14.06
CA GLY A 80 30.38 9.17 -12.60
C GLY A 80 30.29 7.78 -11.97
N SER A 81 30.74 7.65 -10.72
CA SER A 81 30.54 6.43 -9.95
C SER A 81 29.05 6.17 -9.72
N ASN A 82 28.65 4.90 -9.68
CA ASN A 82 27.32 4.52 -9.24
C ASN A 82 27.07 5.02 -7.81
N GLY A 83 25.82 5.38 -7.51
CA GLY A 83 25.40 5.65 -6.14
C GLY A 83 25.45 4.38 -5.28
N THR A 84 25.49 4.56 -3.95
CA THR A 84 25.37 3.45 -2.99
C THR A 84 23.92 2.96 -2.93
N ASN A 85 23.72 1.65 -2.73
CA ASN A 85 22.40 1.11 -2.43
C ASN A 85 21.87 1.69 -1.11
N GLY A 86 20.56 1.92 -1.02
CA GLY A 86 19.91 2.31 0.23
C GLY A 86 19.79 1.14 1.22
N ALA A 87 19.64 1.46 2.51
CA ALA A 87 19.33 0.47 3.55
C ALA A 87 17.92 -0.12 3.37
N SER A 88 17.73 -1.37 3.80
CA SER A 88 16.42 -2.03 3.77
C SER A 88 15.53 -1.54 4.90
N SER A 89 14.24 -1.36 4.63
CA SER A 89 13.25 -1.09 5.68
C SER A 89 12.73 -2.42 6.23
N ILE A 90 12.82 -2.61 7.54
CA ILE A 90 12.32 -3.81 8.22
C ILE A 90 11.11 -3.42 9.08
N PHE A 91 10.15 -4.34 9.16
CA PHE A 91 9.15 -4.38 10.21
C PHE A 91 9.31 -5.70 10.96
N ASP A 92 9.24 -5.67 12.28
CA ASP A 92 9.34 -6.86 13.10
C ASP A 92 8.28 -6.86 14.20
N MET A 93 7.80 -8.06 14.54
CA MET A 93 6.76 -8.29 15.55
C MET A 93 7.32 -9.23 16.60
N ILE A 94 7.57 -8.68 17.78
CA ILE A 94 8.19 -9.38 18.88
C ILE A 94 7.13 -9.61 19.96
N PRO A 95 6.96 -10.84 20.47
CA PRO A 95 6.13 -11.09 21.64
C PRO A 95 6.52 -10.16 22.80
N GLU A 96 5.56 -9.40 23.30
CA GLU A 96 5.73 -8.51 24.44
C GLU A 96 5.20 -9.21 25.71
N PRO A 97 6.06 -9.51 26.70
CA PRO A 97 5.60 -10.05 27.97
C PRO A 97 4.79 -9.00 28.75
N VAL A 98 4.22 -9.41 29.89
CA VAL A 98 3.57 -8.46 30.80
C VAL A 98 4.56 -7.37 31.20
N SER A 99 4.21 -6.12 30.88
CA SER A 99 5.02 -4.94 31.14
C SER A 99 4.12 -3.73 31.46
N ASP A 100 4.72 -2.63 31.89
CA ASP A 100 3.98 -1.38 32.12
C ASP A 100 3.34 -0.83 30.84
N ALA A 101 3.92 -1.14 29.66
CA ALA A 101 3.36 -0.78 28.37
C ALA A 101 2.18 -1.68 27.98
N CYS A 102 2.29 -2.99 28.24
CA CYS A 102 1.22 -3.97 28.03
C CYS A 102 0.96 -4.81 29.29
N PRO A 103 0.01 -4.40 30.15
CA PRO A 103 -0.26 -5.09 31.42
C PRO A 103 -0.72 -6.56 31.30
N ASN A 104 -1.18 -6.99 30.11
CA ASN A 104 -1.57 -8.37 29.84
C ASN A 104 -0.67 -9.04 28.77
N GLY A 105 0.52 -8.50 28.53
CA GLY A 105 1.36 -8.86 27.40
C GLY A 105 0.71 -8.48 26.05
N GLY A 106 1.34 -8.89 24.95
CA GLY A 106 0.86 -8.62 23.61
C GLY A 106 1.96 -8.76 22.56
N LEU A 107 1.98 -7.84 21.60
CA LEU A 107 3.03 -7.72 20.59
C LEU A 107 3.65 -6.33 20.63
N LYS A 108 4.98 -6.29 20.56
CA LYS A 108 5.75 -5.08 20.27
C LYS A 108 6.09 -5.08 18.78
N VAL A 109 5.60 -4.07 18.09
CA VAL A 109 5.83 -3.85 16.66
C VAL A 109 6.90 -2.79 16.51
N ILE A 110 8.01 -3.14 15.86
CA ILE A 110 9.11 -2.20 15.58
C ILE A 110 9.30 -2.03 14.08
N THR A 111 9.64 -0.81 13.66
CA THR A 111 10.00 -0.49 12.27
C THR A 111 11.26 0.35 12.22
N GLY A 112 12.05 0.20 11.16
CA GLY A 112 13.37 0.81 11.10
C GLY A 112 14.11 0.52 9.80
N LEU A 113 15.29 1.13 9.66
CA LEU A 113 16.23 0.83 8.58
C LEU A 113 17.30 -0.12 9.10
N ASP A 114 17.54 -1.20 8.37
CA ASP A 114 18.62 -2.15 8.60
C ASP A 114 19.94 -1.53 8.09
N LEU A 115 20.64 -0.84 8.98
CA LEU A 115 21.83 -0.07 8.63
C LEU A 115 23.06 -0.97 8.52
N ASN A 116 23.06 -2.11 9.22
CA ASN A 116 24.18 -3.04 9.25
C ASN A 116 24.01 -4.23 8.27
N GLY A 117 22.81 -4.44 7.72
CA GLY A 117 22.48 -5.47 6.74
C GLY A 117 22.31 -6.88 7.34
N ASP A 118 22.02 -7.00 8.63
CA ASP A 118 21.91 -8.30 9.33
C ASP A 118 20.49 -8.88 9.36
N GLY A 119 19.51 -8.15 8.82
CA GLY A 119 18.12 -8.58 8.72
C GLY A 119 17.33 -8.45 10.02
N GLN A 120 17.85 -7.75 11.03
CA GLN A 120 17.17 -7.48 12.30
C GLN A 120 17.20 -5.98 12.61
N LEU A 121 16.28 -5.54 13.48
CA LEU A 121 16.28 -4.16 13.98
C LEU A 121 16.79 -4.15 15.42
N THR A 122 18.01 -3.63 15.61
CA THR A 122 18.64 -3.58 16.93
C THR A 122 19.00 -2.16 17.33
N GLY A 123 18.82 -1.83 18.61
CA GLY A 123 19.24 -0.55 19.20
C GLY A 123 18.80 0.68 18.40
N ASN A 124 19.77 1.34 17.76
CA ASN A 124 19.58 2.61 17.03
C ASN A 124 18.88 2.46 15.66
N GLU A 125 18.68 1.24 15.18
CA GLU A 125 18.00 0.98 13.90
C GLU A 125 16.49 1.11 14.01
N VAL A 126 15.94 1.00 15.22
CA VAL A 126 14.51 1.13 15.49
C VAL A 126 14.09 2.59 15.39
N ALA A 127 13.28 2.91 14.38
CA ALA A 127 12.72 4.23 14.17
C ALA A 127 11.39 4.43 14.91
N THR A 128 10.53 3.41 14.96
CA THR A 128 9.23 3.48 15.63
C THR A 128 8.97 2.20 16.41
N THR A 129 8.38 2.35 17.60
CA THR A 129 7.88 1.23 18.41
C THR A 129 6.40 1.48 18.69
N GLN A 130 5.57 0.49 18.41
CA GLN A 130 4.15 0.46 18.75
C GLN A 130 3.83 -0.81 19.52
N TYR A 131 2.81 -0.75 20.36
CA TYR A 131 2.38 -1.88 21.17
C TYR A 131 0.95 -2.26 20.82
N LEU A 132 0.75 -3.54 20.50
CA LEU A 132 -0.56 -4.14 20.36
C LEU A 132 -0.78 -5.02 21.60
N CYS A 133 -1.35 -4.41 22.65
CA CYS A 133 -1.55 -5.10 23.91
C CYS A 133 -2.78 -6.00 23.89
N ASN A 134 -2.69 -7.13 24.60
CA ASN A 134 -3.84 -7.96 24.87
C ASN A 134 -4.85 -7.18 25.72
N GLY A 135 -6.12 -7.25 25.33
CA GLY A 135 -7.21 -6.65 26.10
C GLY A 135 -7.32 -7.30 27.49
N THR A 136 -7.87 -6.55 28.45
CA THR A 136 -8.33 -7.16 29.70
C THR A 136 -9.48 -8.10 29.39
N ASN A 137 -9.57 -9.24 30.07
CA ASN A 137 -10.80 -10.02 30.11
C ASN A 137 -11.97 -9.08 30.47
N GLY A 138 -13.01 -9.04 29.64
CA GLY A 138 -14.18 -8.21 29.90
C GLY A 138 -14.75 -8.56 31.28
N LYS A 139 -15.26 -7.56 32.02
CA LYS A 139 -15.81 -7.70 33.40
C LYS A 139 -16.96 -8.71 33.57
N ASN A 140 -17.34 -9.43 32.51
CA ASN A 140 -18.34 -10.49 32.48
C ASN A 140 -17.76 -11.85 32.05
N GLY A 141 -16.47 -12.14 32.27
CA GLY A 141 -15.88 -13.44 31.92
C GLY A 141 -15.75 -13.74 30.42
N ASN A 142 -16.26 -12.86 29.55
CA ASN A 142 -16.22 -12.99 28.09
C ASN A 142 -15.30 -11.92 27.49
N GLY A 143 -14.00 -11.92 27.82
CA GLY A 143 -13.05 -11.45 26.79
C GLY A 143 -13.38 -12.25 25.53
N MET A 144 -13.61 -11.63 24.36
CA MET A 144 -14.07 -12.33 23.15
C MET A 144 -13.19 -13.58 23.00
N PRO A 145 -13.65 -14.76 23.42
CA PRO A 145 -12.83 -15.93 23.25
C PRO A 145 -12.79 -16.13 21.74
N ASP A 146 -11.65 -16.50 21.18
CA ASP A 146 -11.55 -16.73 19.74
C ASP A 146 -12.67 -17.69 19.37
N LEU A 147 -13.71 -17.17 18.70
CA LEU A 147 -14.86 -17.95 18.28
C LEU A 147 -14.35 -18.83 17.15
N VAL A 148 -14.00 -20.06 17.49
CA VAL A 148 -13.44 -21.03 16.53
C VAL A 148 -14.53 -21.48 15.57
N THR A 149 -15.75 -21.67 16.06
CA THR A 149 -16.84 -22.18 15.24
C THR A 149 -18.19 -21.70 15.76
N ARG A 150 -19.04 -21.26 14.82
CA ARG A 150 -20.47 -21.04 15.04
C ARG A 150 -21.23 -22.12 14.29
N LEU A 151 -21.91 -23.00 15.02
CA LEU A 151 -22.81 -23.98 14.44
C LEU A 151 -24.23 -23.47 14.55
N GLU A 152 -24.90 -23.30 13.41
CA GLU A 152 -26.35 -23.07 13.39
C GLU A 152 -27.08 -24.38 13.66
N ILE A 153 -28.13 -24.34 14.48
CA ILE A 153 -29.08 -25.44 14.62
C ILE A 153 -30.14 -25.25 13.54
N PRO A 154 -30.14 -26.05 12.46
CA PRO A 154 -31.05 -25.85 11.33
C PRO A 154 -32.50 -25.95 11.80
N PHE A 155 -33.34 -24.98 11.39
CA PHE A 155 -34.73 -24.86 11.84
C PHE A 155 -34.91 -24.79 13.36
N GLY A 156 -33.87 -24.35 14.10
CA GLY A 156 -33.93 -24.11 15.55
C GLY A 156 -34.68 -22.83 15.94
N TRP A 157 -35.57 -22.35 15.08
CA TRP A 157 -36.48 -21.23 15.32
C TRP A 157 -37.92 -21.75 15.39
N GLY A 158 -38.80 -20.99 16.03
CA GLY A 158 -40.20 -21.38 16.18
C GLY A 158 -40.97 -20.47 17.12
N THR A 159 -42.27 -20.71 17.20
CA THR A 159 -43.20 -19.99 18.08
C THR A 159 -44.13 -20.98 18.78
N THR A 160 -44.52 -20.67 20.00
CA THR A 160 -45.49 -21.43 20.79
C THR A 160 -46.26 -20.47 21.68
N SER A 161 -47.46 -20.86 22.12
CA SER A 161 -48.20 -20.16 23.16
C SER A 161 -48.43 -21.02 24.40
N SER A 162 -47.85 -22.23 24.46
CA SER A 162 -48.07 -23.17 25.54
C SER A 162 -46.93 -23.18 26.56
N VAL A 163 -47.26 -23.50 27.82
CA VAL A 163 -46.30 -23.86 28.87
C VAL A 163 -45.73 -25.25 28.69
N THR A 164 -46.39 -26.09 27.88
CA THR A 164 -45.82 -27.36 27.45
C THR A 164 -44.73 -27.08 26.41
N PRO A 165 -43.48 -27.51 26.64
CA PRO A 165 -42.39 -27.19 25.74
C PRO A 165 -42.51 -27.91 24.41
N VAL A 166 -42.16 -27.19 23.35
CA VAL A 166 -42.00 -27.72 21.99
C VAL A 166 -40.52 -27.83 21.65
N ILE A 167 -40.18 -28.78 20.77
CA ILE A 167 -38.81 -29.01 20.33
C ILE A 167 -38.76 -28.73 18.82
N THR A 168 -37.82 -27.90 18.40
CA THR A 168 -37.54 -27.63 16.98
C THR A 168 -36.06 -27.76 16.66
N GLY A 169 -35.77 -27.85 15.37
CA GLY A 169 -34.42 -27.94 14.84
C GLY A 169 -33.71 -29.27 15.08
N ASN A 170 -32.75 -29.57 14.22
CA ASN A 170 -31.97 -30.81 14.29
C ASN A 170 -30.53 -30.56 13.82
N LEU A 171 -29.60 -30.49 14.77
CA LEU A 171 -28.17 -30.59 14.52
C LEU A 171 -27.75 -32.04 14.69
N TYR A 172 -27.74 -32.76 13.56
CA TYR A 172 -27.41 -34.18 13.53
C TYR A 172 -25.91 -34.42 13.75
N LYS A 173 -25.60 -35.58 14.35
CA LYS A 173 -24.25 -36.09 14.52
C LYS A 173 -23.28 -35.15 15.22
N PHE A 174 -23.77 -34.35 16.16
CA PHE A 174 -22.92 -33.51 16.97
C PHE A 174 -22.11 -34.37 17.95
N ASN A 175 -20.79 -34.19 17.98
CA ASN A 175 -19.93 -34.74 19.02
C ASN A 175 -18.96 -33.66 19.49
N LYS A 176 -18.96 -33.37 20.81
CA LYS A 176 -18.08 -32.33 21.37
C LYS A 176 -16.59 -32.65 21.22
N ALA A 177 -16.23 -33.93 21.05
CA ALA A 177 -14.85 -34.37 20.88
C ALA A 177 -14.24 -33.96 19.52
N ASP A 178 -15.09 -33.61 18.54
CA ASP A 178 -14.64 -33.16 17.22
C ASP A 178 -14.05 -31.74 17.26
N TYR A 179 -14.17 -31.05 18.40
CA TYR A 179 -13.72 -29.69 18.61
C TYR A 179 -12.64 -29.66 19.71
N ALA A 180 -11.49 -29.07 19.40
CA ALA A 180 -10.41 -28.84 20.38
C ALA A 180 -10.75 -27.65 21.30
N THR A 181 -11.71 -27.86 22.20
CA THR A 181 -12.31 -26.83 23.07
C THR A 181 -12.60 -27.36 24.47
N ASP A 182 -12.72 -26.46 25.44
CA ASP A 182 -13.33 -26.69 26.75
C ASP A 182 -14.56 -25.77 27.01
N SER A 183 -14.98 -25.01 25.99
CA SER A 183 -16.01 -23.99 26.09
C SER A 183 -16.97 -24.01 24.89
N ILE A 184 -18.20 -24.42 25.18
CA ILE A 184 -19.32 -24.43 24.24
C ILE A 184 -20.47 -23.72 24.95
N VAL A 185 -21.06 -22.72 24.31
CA VAL A 185 -22.24 -22.02 24.82
C VAL A 185 -23.37 -22.10 23.81
N PHE A 186 -24.60 -22.20 24.30
CA PHE A 186 -25.80 -22.04 23.50
C PHE A 186 -26.19 -20.57 23.42
N ALA A 187 -26.51 -20.09 22.23
CA ALA A 187 -26.92 -18.72 21.97
C ALA A 187 -28.20 -18.67 21.16
N SER A 188 -29.13 -17.82 21.56
CA SER A 188 -30.38 -17.61 20.85
C SER A 188 -30.95 -16.21 21.13
N GLU A 189 -32.07 -15.89 20.50
CA GLU A 189 -32.69 -14.56 20.59
C GLU A 189 -34.16 -14.64 21.06
N PRO A 190 -34.43 -15.15 22.27
CA PRO A 190 -35.80 -15.30 22.75
C PRO A 190 -36.53 -13.96 22.90
N TYR A 191 -37.81 -13.96 22.55
CA TYR A 191 -38.67 -12.79 22.71
C TYR A 191 -40.14 -13.17 22.88
N ASN A 192 -40.94 -12.21 23.31
CA ASN A 192 -42.40 -12.33 23.41
C ASN A 192 -43.05 -10.95 23.26
N TYR A 193 -44.26 -10.74 23.78
CA TYR A 193 -45.01 -9.48 23.74
C TYR A 193 -45.22 -8.84 25.14
N GLY A 194 -44.25 -8.99 26.04
CA GLY A 194 -44.27 -8.34 27.37
C GLY A 194 -45.41 -8.81 28.28
N GLY A 195 -45.58 -8.15 29.44
CA GLY A 195 -46.72 -8.41 30.33
C GLY A 195 -46.57 -9.59 31.30
N GLY A 196 -45.35 -9.86 31.79
CA GLY A 196 -45.09 -10.92 32.78
C GLY A 196 -44.89 -12.33 32.21
N ASN A 197 -45.05 -12.50 30.90
CA ASN A 197 -44.61 -13.70 30.19
C ASN A 197 -43.09 -13.70 29.96
N LEU A 198 -42.47 -14.87 29.95
CA LEU A 198 -41.10 -15.10 29.51
C LEU A 198 -41.08 -16.16 28.41
N ALA A 199 -40.29 -15.93 27.36
CA ALA A 199 -39.90 -16.96 26.43
C ALA A 199 -38.69 -17.69 27.00
N GLU A 200 -38.88 -18.96 27.37
CA GLU A 200 -37.82 -19.83 27.87
C GLU A 200 -37.33 -20.73 26.74
N VAL A 201 -36.02 -20.75 26.50
CA VAL A 201 -35.38 -21.44 25.37
C VAL A 201 -34.11 -22.10 25.87
N GLU A 202 -33.93 -23.37 25.56
CA GLU A 202 -32.77 -24.14 26.01
C GLU A 202 -32.33 -25.12 24.92
N LEU A 203 -31.07 -25.55 25.02
CA LEU A 203 -30.52 -26.60 24.19
C LEU A 203 -31.05 -27.96 24.65
N TYR A 204 -31.47 -28.79 23.70
CA TYR A 204 -32.07 -30.09 23.98
C TYR A 204 -31.31 -31.21 23.30
N ASN A 205 -30.89 -32.22 24.05
CA ASN A 205 -30.36 -33.44 23.50
C ASN A 205 -31.53 -34.36 23.13
N ILE A 206 -31.85 -34.39 21.83
CA ILE A 206 -32.96 -35.19 21.27
C ILE A 206 -32.64 -36.68 21.39
N THR A 207 -31.37 -37.07 21.20
CA THR A 207 -30.93 -38.47 21.29
C THR A 207 -31.19 -39.07 22.66
N ASP A 208 -30.84 -38.34 23.72
CA ASP A 208 -30.98 -38.82 25.10
C ASP A 208 -32.26 -38.28 25.79
N ASN A 209 -33.10 -37.53 25.06
CA ASN A 209 -34.34 -36.93 25.55
C ASN A 209 -34.16 -36.12 26.85
N VAL A 210 -33.14 -35.26 26.88
CA VAL A 210 -32.76 -34.49 28.08
C VAL A 210 -32.38 -33.06 27.72
N ALA A 211 -32.77 -32.11 28.57
CA ALA A 211 -32.31 -30.72 28.44
C ALA A 211 -30.85 -30.59 28.86
N VAL A 212 -30.09 -29.75 28.17
CA VAL A 212 -28.69 -29.50 28.50
C VAL A 212 -28.63 -28.47 29.62
N GLU A 213 -28.19 -28.90 30.80
CA GLU A 213 -28.03 -28.02 31.96
C GLU A 213 -27.10 -26.84 31.66
N GLY A 214 -27.44 -25.67 32.19
CA GLY A 214 -26.72 -24.41 31.95
C GLY A 214 -27.11 -23.71 30.64
N SER A 215 -27.94 -24.31 29.78
CA SER A 215 -28.31 -23.73 28.47
C SER A 215 -29.56 -22.84 28.48
N LEU A 216 -30.27 -22.73 29.60
CA LEU A 216 -31.56 -22.01 29.66
C LEU A 216 -31.38 -20.50 29.47
N LEU A 217 -32.06 -19.96 28.48
CA LEU A 217 -32.20 -18.54 28.17
C LEU A 217 -33.64 -18.11 28.44
N SER A 218 -33.82 -16.90 28.96
CA SER A 218 -35.15 -16.37 29.31
C SER A 218 -35.27 -14.89 28.97
N SER A 219 -36.36 -14.52 28.32
CA SER A 219 -36.57 -13.14 27.85
C SER A 219 -38.03 -12.74 27.85
N GLY A 220 -38.31 -11.57 28.44
CA GLY A 220 -39.58 -10.85 28.33
C GLY A 220 -39.57 -9.74 27.29
N ASN A 221 -38.56 -9.70 26.42
CA ASN A 221 -38.39 -8.59 25.48
C ASN A 221 -39.41 -8.66 24.35
N ALA A 222 -39.91 -7.49 23.95
CA ALA A 222 -40.73 -7.33 22.76
C ALA A 222 -39.92 -7.56 21.47
N TRP A 223 -40.60 -7.84 20.35
CA TRP A 223 -39.98 -7.93 19.01
C TRP A 223 -39.06 -6.74 18.68
N GLN A 224 -39.36 -5.52 19.12
CA GLN A 224 -38.49 -4.37 18.79
C GLN A 224 -37.21 -4.30 19.63
N ASN A 225 -37.19 -4.99 20.78
CA ASN A 225 -36.12 -4.91 21.79
C ASN A 225 -35.41 -6.25 21.99
N ARG A 226 -35.50 -7.15 21.00
CA ARG A 226 -34.84 -8.46 21.08
C ARG A 226 -33.34 -8.30 21.16
N LYS A 227 -32.72 -9.25 21.87
CA LYS A 227 -31.28 -9.30 22.06
C LYS A 227 -30.84 -10.74 22.02
N PHE A 228 -29.70 -10.98 21.37
CA PHE A 228 -29.01 -12.24 21.53
C PHE A 228 -28.63 -12.43 23.00
N GLN A 229 -28.98 -13.59 23.52
CA GLN A 229 -28.57 -14.09 24.81
C GLN A 229 -27.64 -15.27 24.60
N VAL A 230 -26.70 -15.43 25.52
CA VAL A 230 -25.72 -16.51 25.53
C VAL A 230 -25.80 -17.15 26.90
N SER A 231 -25.79 -18.47 26.90
CA SER A 231 -25.87 -19.29 28.11
C SER A 231 -24.51 -19.45 28.79
N ASP A 232 -24.50 -20.14 29.93
CA ASP A 232 -23.26 -20.56 30.56
C ASP A 232 -22.50 -21.59 29.69
N ASN A 233 -21.26 -21.89 30.06
CA ASN A 233 -20.50 -22.94 29.38
C ASN A 233 -21.12 -24.32 29.65
N VAL A 234 -21.67 -24.94 28.60
CA VAL A 234 -22.34 -26.24 28.65
C VAL A 234 -21.44 -27.41 28.23
N TYR A 235 -20.16 -27.18 27.94
CA TYR A 235 -19.23 -28.21 27.45
C TYR A 235 -19.21 -29.47 28.34
N LYS A 236 -19.26 -29.29 29.67
CA LYS A 236 -19.26 -30.40 30.64
C LYS A 236 -20.59 -31.15 30.68
N ASN A 237 -21.69 -30.49 30.36
CA ASN A 237 -23.05 -31.04 30.38
C ASN A 237 -23.43 -31.73 29.07
N LEU A 238 -22.63 -31.55 28.01
CA LEU A 238 -22.75 -32.31 26.76
C LEU A 238 -22.06 -33.68 26.88
N PRO A 239 -22.65 -34.78 26.38
CA PRO A 239 -22.02 -36.10 26.42
C PRO A 239 -20.85 -36.21 25.43
N SER A 240 -19.89 -37.09 25.72
CA SER A 240 -18.75 -37.40 24.83
C SER A 240 -19.09 -38.51 23.83
N LYS A 241 -20.20 -38.35 23.09
CA LYS A 241 -20.65 -39.28 22.05
C LYS A 241 -21.41 -38.50 20.96
N GLU A 242 -21.61 -39.12 19.81
CA GLU A 242 -22.47 -38.58 18.75
C GLU A 242 -23.94 -38.48 19.23
N ILE A 243 -24.52 -37.28 19.12
CA ILE A 243 -25.91 -36.97 19.49
C ILE A 243 -26.56 -36.04 18.47
N THR A 244 -27.90 -35.97 18.50
CA THR A 244 -28.68 -34.96 17.81
C THR A 244 -29.12 -33.89 18.81
N LEU A 245 -28.80 -32.64 18.52
CA LEU A 245 -29.21 -31.49 19.31
C LEU A 245 -30.37 -30.75 18.65
N GLY A 246 -31.26 -30.20 19.46
CA GLY A 246 -32.34 -29.32 19.04
C GLY A 246 -32.55 -28.18 20.02
N VAL A 247 -33.60 -27.41 19.81
CA VAL A 247 -33.99 -26.28 20.65
C VAL A 247 -35.32 -26.59 21.28
N ARG A 248 -35.37 -26.61 22.62
CA ARG A 248 -36.62 -26.75 23.36
C ARG A 248 -37.04 -25.38 23.88
N PHE A 249 -38.30 -25.01 23.70
CA PHE A 249 -38.79 -23.73 24.18
C PHE A 249 -40.28 -23.75 24.55
N ARG A 250 -40.67 -22.82 25.43
CA ARG A 250 -42.03 -22.66 25.93
C ARG A 250 -42.34 -21.23 26.31
N SER A 251 -43.62 -20.96 26.52
CA SER A 251 -44.10 -19.79 27.25
C SER A 251 -44.12 -20.08 28.75
N THR A 252 -43.90 -19.09 29.61
CA THR A 252 -44.17 -19.26 31.05
C THR A 252 -45.63 -19.04 31.40
N VAL A 253 -46.43 -18.50 30.47
CA VAL A 253 -47.86 -18.23 30.64
C VAL A 253 -48.65 -18.86 29.49
N GLU A 254 -49.61 -19.72 29.81
CA GLU A 254 -50.44 -20.39 28.81
C GLU A 254 -51.24 -19.37 27.99
N GLY A 255 -51.28 -19.56 26.68
CA GLY A 255 -51.93 -18.66 25.72
C GLY A 255 -51.09 -17.43 25.32
N GLN A 256 -49.95 -17.17 25.96
CA GLN A 256 -49.06 -16.05 25.62
C GLN A 256 -47.94 -16.50 24.69
N LEU A 257 -47.64 -15.69 23.67
CA LEU A 257 -46.62 -16.04 22.67
C LEU A 257 -45.22 -16.09 23.30
N ALA A 258 -44.48 -17.13 22.97
CA ALA A 258 -43.04 -17.28 23.18
C ALA A 258 -42.37 -17.82 21.92
N THR A 259 -41.10 -17.51 21.75
CA THR A 259 -40.36 -17.89 20.55
C THR A 259 -38.89 -18.08 20.85
N SER A 260 -38.30 -19.06 20.16
CA SER A 260 -36.88 -19.35 20.30
C SER A 260 -35.98 -18.27 19.71
N GLY A 261 -36.45 -17.56 18.68
CA GLY A 261 -35.71 -16.47 18.05
C GLY A 261 -35.98 -16.37 16.56
N TYR A 262 -35.71 -15.21 15.96
CA TYR A 262 -35.92 -14.98 14.53
C TYR A 262 -34.72 -15.41 13.68
N TYR A 263 -33.52 -15.05 14.13
CA TYR A 263 -32.27 -15.35 13.43
C TYR A 263 -31.74 -16.76 13.72
N GLY A 264 -32.55 -17.64 14.31
CA GLY A 264 -32.14 -19.00 14.65
C GLY A 264 -31.36 -19.11 15.95
N SER A 265 -30.96 -20.34 16.26
CA SER A 265 -30.22 -20.69 17.48
C SER A 265 -28.88 -21.32 17.12
N TYR A 266 -27.87 -21.10 17.98
CA TYR A 266 -26.48 -21.42 17.67
C TYR A 266 -25.79 -22.12 18.83
N LEU A 267 -24.81 -22.96 18.49
CA LEU A 267 -23.71 -23.30 19.39
C LEU A 267 -22.49 -22.46 19.01
N LEU A 268 -21.96 -21.74 19.99
CA LEU A 268 -20.71 -20.99 19.85
C LEU A 268 -19.62 -21.78 20.55
N ILE A 269 -18.60 -22.13 19.78
CA ILE A 269 -17.47 -22.95 20.21
C ILE A 269 -16.24 -22.06 20.27
N TYR A 270 -15.66 -21.97 21.45
CA TYR A 270 -14.53 -21.11 21.73
C TYR A 270 -13.23 -21.89 21.78
N LYS A 271 -12.11 -21.24 21.46
CA LYS A 271 -10.79 -21.86 21.59
C LYS A 271 -10.47 -22.07 23.07
N LYS A 272 -9.78 -23.17 23.34
CA LYS A 272 -9.15 -23.46 24.64
C LYS A 272 -8.08 -22.42 24.98
#